data_AF-A0A218V2F0-F1
#
_entry.id   AF-A0A218V2F0-F1
#
_cell.length_a   1.000
_cell.length_b   1.000
_cell.length_c   1.000
_cell.angle_alpha   90.00
_cell.angle_beta   90.00
_cell.angle_gamma   90.00
#
_symmetry.space_group_name_H-M   'P 1'
#
loop_
_entity.id
_entity.type
_entity.pdbx_description
1 polymer ?
#
loop_
_entity_poly.entity_id
_entity_poly.type
_entity_poly.pdbx_seq_one_letter_code
_entity_poly.pdbx_strand_id
1 'polypeptide(L)'
;MSRRVVRQSKFRHVFGQPVKADQMYEDIRVSKVTCDSSFCAVNPKFVAIIVESGGGGAFIVLPLAKTGRVDKNHPLVTGHTAPVLDIDWCPHNDNVIASASEDTTVMVWQIPDYVPVRNITEPVVTLEGHSKRVSIISWHPTARNVLLSAGCDNLVILWNVGTGEMLLALDDMHTDLIYNVGWNRNGSLLVTTCKDKKVRVIDPRKQRIIAERFAPHEGLRPVRAIFTREGHIFTTGFTRMSQRELGLWDPNNFEEPIALQEMDTSNGVLLPFYDADSSIVYLCGKGDSSIRYFEITDEAPYVHYLNTYSSKEPQRGMGFMPKRGLDVSKCEIARFFKLHERKCEPIVMTVPRKSDLFQDDLYPDTPGPEPALEADEWLSGKDAEPILISLRDGYVPIKNRELKVVKKNILDSKPPPGPRRRHSTCDSDFSQPALEEVLEEIRALKETVQAQEKRISDLENKLCQFTNGTD
;
A
#
# COMPACT_ATOMS: atom_id res chain seq x y z
N MET A 1 -8.50 -27.35 -43.01
CA MET A 1 -8.94 -27.01 -41.64
C MET A 1 -7.76 -27.17 -40.70
N SER A 2 -7.05 -26.08 -40.39
CA SER A 2 -5.98 -26.12 -39.39
C SER A 2 -6.62 -26.43 -38.04
N ARG A 3 -6.26 -27.57 -37.43
CA ARG A 3 -6.62 -27.86 -36.04
C ARG A 3 -5.95 -26.78 -35.20
N ARG A 4 -6.73 -25.77 -34.78
CA ARG A 4 -6.28 -24.73 -33.86
C ARG A 4 -5.88 -25.46 -32.58
N VAL A 5 -4.58 -25.65 -32.38
CA VAL A 5 -4.03 -26.27 -31.18
C VAL A 5 -4.45 -25.37 -30.01
N VAL A 6 -5.39 -25.85 -29.21
CA VAL A 6 -5.85 -25.12 -28.03
C VAL A 6 -4.69 -25.11 -27.05
N ARG A 7 -4.20 -23.91 -26.70
CA ARG A 7 -3.12 -23.74 -25.71
C ARG A 7 -3.51 -24.48 -24.43
N GLN A 8 -2.61 -25.31 -23.92
CA GLN A 8 -2.82 -25.98 -22.64
C GLN A 8 -2.57 -24.98 -21.52
N SER A 9 -3.63 -24.64 -20.78
CA SER A 9 -3.56 -23.86 -19.55
C SER A 9 -4.30 -24.59 -18.46
N LYS A 10 -3.66 -24.77 -17.30
CA LYS A 10 -4.32 -25.30 -16.10
C LYS A 10 -5.39 -24.37 -15.54
N PHE A 11 -5.38 -23.10 -15.95
CA PHE A 11 -6.31 -22.05 -15.52
C PHE A 11 -7.43 -21.77 -16.53
N ARG A 12 -7.48 -22.51 -17.64
CA ARG A 12 -8.48 -22.34 -18.72
C ARG A 12 -9.93 -22.34 -18.23
N HIS A 13 -10.20 -23.12 -17.19
CA HIS A 13 -11.52 -23.36 -16.63
C HIS A 13 -11.74 -22.68 -15.27
N VAL A 14 -10.89 -21.71 -14.91
CA VAL A 14 -11.16 -20.85 -13.76
C VAL A 14 -12.52 -20.19 -13.96
N PHE A 15 -13.32 -20.17 -12.89
CA PHE A 15 -14.61 -19.51 -12.87
C PHE A 15 -14.80 -18.75 -11.56
N GLY A 16 -15.56 -17.65 -11.62
CA GLY A 16 -15.93 -16.87 -10.44
C GLY A 16 -17.33 -17.24 -9.97
N GLN A 17 -17.51 -17.45 -8.67
CA GLN A 17 -18.80 -17.71 -8.05
C GLN A 17 -19.03 -16.73 -6.89
N PRO A 18 -20.13 -15.94 -6.90
CA PRO A 18 -20.48 -15.11 -5.77
C PRO A 18 -20.88 -16.01 -4.60
N VAL A 19 -20.56 -15.58 -3.38
CA VAL A 19 -21.03 -16.28 -2.18
C VAL A 19 -22.54 -16.14 -2.03
N LYS A 20 -23.13 -16.97 -1.15
CA LYS A 20 -24.55 -16.89 -0.82
C LYS A 20 -24.85 -15.60 -0.05
N ALA A 21 -26.10 -15.15 -0.07
CA ALA A 21 -26.52 -13.87 0.53
C ALA A 21 -26.19 -13.76 2.03
N ASP A 22 -26.28 -14.86 2.79
CA ASP A 22 -25.93 -14.95 4.21
C ASP A 22 -24.43 -14.77 4.51
N GLN A 23 -23.59 -14.89 3.48
CA GLN A 23 -22.14 -14.73 3.54
C GLN A 23 -21.67 -13.36 2.98
N MET A 24 -22.61 -12.50 2.58
CA MET A 24 -22.33 -11.13 2.16
C MET A 24 -22.32 -10.19 3.37
N TYR A 25 -21.77 -8.99 3.23
CA TYR A 25 -21.88 -7.94 4.24
C TYR A 25 -22.87 -6.89 3.74
N GLU A 26 -23.97 -6.69 4.47
CA GLU A 26 -25.07 -5.81 4.06
C GLU A 26 -25.19 -4.56 4.93
N ASP A 27 -25.92 -3.56 4.44
CA ASP A 27 -26.15 -2.26 5.10
C ASP A 27 -24.88 -1.41 5.34
N ILE A 28 -23.85 -1.60 4.51
CA ILE A 28 -22.61 -0.78 4.54
C ILE A 28 -22.74 0.39 3.58
N ARG A 29 -22.67 1.64 4.08
CA ARG A 29 -22.69 2.85 3.24
C ARG A 29 -21.33 3.09 2.58
N VAL A 30 -21.08 2.47 1.43
CA VAL A 30 -19.81 2.62 0.69
C VAL A 30 -19.62 4.07 0.22
N SER A 31 -18.40 4.58 0.35
CA SER A 31 -18.05 5.95 -0.07
C SER A 31 -18.39 6.23 -1.53
N LYS A 32 -18.95 7.41 -1.79
CA LYS A 32 -19.25 7.93 -3.14
C LYS A 32 -18.19 8.90 -3.66
N VAL A 33 -17.09 9.10 -2.93
CA VAL A 33 -15.99 9.98 -3.34
C VAL A 33 -15.45 9.53 -4.70
N THR A 34 -15.18 10.48 -5.58
CA THR A 34 -14.58 10.20 -6.89
C THR A 34 -13.08 10.03 -6.74
N CYS A 35 -12.65 8.79 -6.57
CA CYS A 35 -11.24 8.40 -6.51
C CYS A 35 -11.06 7.06 -7.24
N ASP A 36 -9.91 6.85 -7.85
CA ASP A 36 -9.60 5.64 -8.62
C ASP A 36 -8.90 4.56 -7.77
N SER A 37 -8.89 4.68 -6.44
CA SER A 37 -8.47 3.61 -5.51
C SER A 37 -9.55 2.53 -5.39
N SER A 38 -9.22 1.40 -4.77
CA SER A 38 -10.10 0.23 -4.72
C SER A 38 -11.29 0.37 -3.73
N PHE A 39 -11.18 1.28 -2.75
CA PHE A 39 -12.11 1.47 -1.61
C PHE A 39 -12.27 0.30 -0.65
N CYS A 40 -11.58 -0.81 -0.89
CA CYS A 40 -11.71 -2.04 -0.12
C CYS A 40 -10.32 -2.68 0.03
N ALA A 41 -9.92 -2.92 1.27
CA ALA A 41 -8.71 -3.64 1.60
C ALA A 41 -9.07 -4.84 2.48
N VAL A 42 -8.54 -6.01 2.15
CA VAL A 42 -8.84 -7.24 2.87
C VAL A 42 -7.56 -7.96 3.22
N ASN A 43 -7.57 -8.65 4.36
CA ASN A 43 -6.51 -9.55 4.76
C ASN A 43 -7.15 -10.82 5.37
N PRO A 44 -6.35 -11.81 5.83
CA PRO A 44 -6.91 -13.05 6.36
C PRO A 44 -7.78 -12.93 7.61
N LYS A 45 -7.83 -11.77 8.28
CA LYS A 45 -8.62 -11.54 9.51
C LYS A 45 -9.81 -10.61 9.29
N PHE A 46 -9.64 -9.59 8.45
CA PHE A 46 -10.58 -8.47 8.34
C PHE A 46 -10.87 -8.06 6.89
N VAL A 47 -12.04 -7.45 6.71
CA VAL A 47 -12.38 -6.62 5.56
C VAL A 47 -12.53 -5.17 6.01
N ALA A 48 -11.81 -4.27 5.36
CA ALA A 48 -11.87 -2.84 5.55
C ALA A 48 -12.48 -2.15 4.32
N ILE A 49 -13.45 -1.25 4.55
CA ILE A 49 -14.20 -0.58 3.48
C ILE A 49 -14.29 0.90 3.79
N ILE A 50 -13.95 1.76 2.83
CA ILE A 50 -14.14 3.20 2.96
C ILE A 50 -15.63 3.53 2.89
N VAL A 51 -16.15 4.22 3.90
CA VAL A 51 -17.59 4.50 4.05
C VAL A 51 -17.89 5.99 3.98
N GLU A 52 -19.14 6.33 3.68
CA GLU A 52 -19.62 7.71 3.78
C GLU A 52 -19.63 8.17 5.24
N SER A 53 -19.06 9.35 5.49
CA SER A 53 -19.10 10.04 6.78
C SER A 53 -19.66 11.45 6.60
N GLY A 54 -20.50 11.89 7.54
CA GLY A 54 -21.17 13.20 7.49
C GLY A 54 -20.30 14.38 7.96
N GLY A 55 -19.07 14.14 8.42
CA GLY A 55 -18.22 15.18 9.02
C GLY A 55 -16.75 14.78 9.20
N GLY A 56 -16.12 14.23 8.16
CA GLY A 56 -14.71 13.84 8.15
C GLY A 56 -14.46 12.62 7.27
N GLY A 57 -13.39 11.87 7.56
CA GLY A 57 -13.06 10.61 6.89
C GLY A 57 -13.34 9.41 7.77
N ALA A 58 -13.93 8.35 7.19
CA ALA A 58 -14.16 7.12 7.91
C ALA A 58 -14.00 5.88 7.03
N PHE A 59 -13.59 4.79 7.65
CA PHE A 59 -13.69 3.45 7.08
C PHE A 59 -14.19 2.48 8.16
N ILE A 60 -14.87 1.42 7.73
CA ILE A 60 -15.34 0.34 8.60
C ILE A 60 -14.35 -0.81 8.52
N VAL A 61 -14.12 -1.49 9.64
CA VAL A 61 -13.38 -2.75 9.69
C VAL A 61 -14.28 -3.83 10.29
N LEU A 62 -14.41 -4.95 9.58
CA LEU A 62 -15.25 -6.08 9.97
C LEU A 62 -14.39 -7.36 10.00
N PRO A 63 -14.46 -8.17 11.06
CA PRO A 63 -13.90 -9.52 11.04
C PRO A 63 -14.53 -10.34 9.91
N LEU A 64 -13.74 -11.16 9.20
CA LEU A 64 -14.24 -11.95 8.06
C LEU A 64 -15.39 -12.91 8.43
N ALA A 65 -15.43 -13.37 9.68
CA ALA A 65 -16.48 -14.25 10.18
C ALA A 65 -17.82 -13.54 10.43
N LYS A 66 -17.84 -12.20 10.49
CA LYS A 66 -19.03 -11.40 10.82
C LYS A 66 -19.77 -11.00 9.53
N THR A 67 -20.37 -11.98 8.87
CA THR A 67 -21.21 -11.77 7.67
C THR A 67 -22.66 -11.42 8.05
N GLY A 68 -23.45 -11.05 7.05
CA GLY A 68 -24.84 -10.61 7.17
C GLY A 68 -24.98 -9.10 7.33
N ARG A 69 -26.08 -8.70 7.94
CA ARG A 69 -26.42 -7.28 8.14
C ARG A 69 -25.51 -6.63 9.16
N VAL A 70 -24.82 -5.56 8.76
CA VAL A 70 -23.99 -4.76 9.67
C VAL A 70 -24.89 -3.83 10.50
N ASP A 71 -24.66 -3.78 11.81
CA ASP A 71 -25.40 -2.89 12.70
C ASP A 71 -25.09 -1.42 12.37
N LYS A 72 -26.11 -0.56 12.45
CA LYS A 72 -25.96 0.88 12.14
C LYS A 72 -24.99 1.61 13.08
N ASN A 73 -24.82 1.09 14.30
CA ASN A 73 -23.93 1.61 15.32
C ASN A 73 -22.62 0.82 15.40
N HIS A 74 -22.31 -0.04 14.41
CA HIS A 74 -21.01 -0.71 14.35
C HIS A 74 -19.89 0.34 14.35
N PRO A 75 -18.86 0.20 15.19
CA PRO A 75 -17.80 1.20 15.34
C PRO A 75 -17.04 1.40 14.03
N LEU A 76 -16.71 2.65 13.74
CA LEU A 76 -15.91 3.05 12.59
C LEU A 76 -14.50 3.45 13.04
N VAL A 77 -13.56 3.51 12.10
CA VAL A 77 -12.28 4.20 12.30
C VAL A 77 -12.44 5.64 11.82
N THR A 78 -12.33 6.61 12.73
CA THR A 78 -12.73 8.02 12.53
C THR A 78 -11.77 9.03 13.16
N GLY A 79 -10.50 9.07 12.74
CA GLY A 79 -9.60 10.17 13.12
C GLY A 79 -9.27 11.17 12.00
N HIS A 80 -9.57 10.83 10.74
CA HIS A 80 -9.36 11.75 9.62
C HIS A 80 -10.40 12.88 9.60
N THR A 81 -9.95 14.09 9.28
CA THR A 81 -10.79 15.30 9.27
C THR A 81 -11.44 15.57 7.91
N ALA A 82 -11.03 14.84 6.88
CA ALA A 82 -11.59 14.88 5.52
C ALA A 82 -11.69 13.45 4.94
N PRO A 83 -12.35 13.24 3.79
CA PRO A 83 -12.59 11.90 3.25
C PRO A 83 -11.33 11.04 3.09
N VAL A 84 -11.43 9.77 3.49
CA VAL A 84 -10.39 8.77 3.24
C VAL A 84 -10.42 8.38 1.76
N LEU A 85 -9.25 8.41 1.12
CA LEU A 85 -9.07 8.13 -0.30
C LEU A 85 -8.51 6.74 -0.56
N ASP A 86 -7.67 6.21 0.33
CA ASP A 86 -7.05 4.90 0.15
C ASP A 86 -6.78 4.21 1.49
N ILE A 87 -6.78 2.88 1.48
CA ILE A 87 -6.54 2.03 2.66
C ILE A 87 -5.73 0.80 2.25
N ASP A 88 -4.73 0.43 3.05
CA ASP A 88 -3.88 -0.72 2.76
C ASP A 88 -3.43 -1.45 4.03
N TRP A 89 -3.55 -2.77 4.05
CA TRP A 89 -3.17 -3.62 5.19
C TRP A 89 -1.66 -3.86 5.18
N CYS A 90 -1.04 -3.82 6.36
CA CYS A 90 0.37 -4.17 6.49
C CYS A 90 0.58 -5.65 6.10
N PRO A 91 1.47 -5.97 5.14
CA PRO A 91 1.71 -7.34 4.71
C PRO A 91 2.32 -8.20 5.83
N HIS A 92 2.99 -7.55 6.79
CA HIS A 92 3.70 -8.20 7.89
C HIS A 92 2.93 -8.22 9.22
N ASN A 93 1.74 -7.60 9.28
CA ASN A 93 0.91 -7.57 10.48
C ASN A 93 -0.58 -7.44 10.12
N ASP A 94 -1.33 -8.54 10.31
CA ASP A 94 -2.75 -8.62 9.95
C ASP A 94 -3.67 -7.73 10.82
N ASN A 95 -3.15 -7.05 11.84
CA ASN A 95 -3.89 -6.11 12.68
C ASN A 95 -3.51 -4.65 12.41
N VAL A 96 -2.64 -4.36 11.45
CA VAL A 96 -2.20 -2.99 11.15
C VAL A 96 -2.70 -2.57 9.77
N ILE A 97 -3.38 -1.43 9.69
CA ILE A 97 -3.86 -0.84 8.44
C ILE A 97 -3.41 0.61 8.35
N ALA A 98 -3.03 1.07 7.17
CA ALA A 98 -2.78 2.48 6.87
C ALA A 98 -3.97 3.08 6.12
N SER A 99 -4.24 4.36 6.33
CA SER A 99 -5.24 5.13 5.59
C SER A 99 -4.68 6.48 5.13
N ALA A 100 -5.03 6.88 3.92
CA ALA A 100 -4.67 8.16 3.33
C ALA A 100 -5.92 8.99 3.05
N SER A 101 -5.82 10.31 3.22
CA SER A 101 -6.98 11.19 3.29
C SER A 101 -6.81 12.51 2.52
N GLU A 102 -7.94 13.17 2.26
CA GLU A 102 -8.00 14.53 1.77
C GLU A 102 -7.44 15.58 2.74
N ASP A 103 -7.28 15.23 4.02
CA ASP A 103 -6.69 16.08 5.06
C ASP A 103 -5.16 16.15 5.02
N THR A 104 -4.55 15.64 3.94
CA THR A 104 -3.11 15.61 3.67
C THR A 104 -2.28 14.71 4.59
N THR A 105 -2.92 13.94 5.47
CA THR A 105 -2.24 13.01 6.38
C THR A 105 -2.36 11.55 5.94
N VAL A 106 -1.40 10.75 6.39
CA VAL A 106 -1.51 9.29 6.41
C VAL A 106 -1.54 8.84 7.86
N MET A 107 -2.55 8.05 8.24
CA MET A 107 -2.68 7.52 9.60
C MET A 107 -2.50 6.01 9.58
N VAL A 108 -1.82 5.47 10.58
CA VAL A 108 -1.66 4.02 10.78
C VAL A 108 -2.38 3.58 12.04
N TRP A 109 -3.14 2.49 11.93
CA TRP A 109 -4.08 2.04 12.95
C TRP A 109 -3.74 0.63 13.41
N GLN A 110 -3.85 0.41 14.72
CA GLN A 110 -3.87 -0.93 15.31
C GLN A 110 -5.33 -1.35 15.49
N ILE A 111 -5.73 -2.41 14.82
CA ILE A 111 -7.08 -2.96 14.89
C ILE A 111 -7.11 -4.09 15.93
N PRO A 112 -7.97 -4.03 16.95
CA PRO A 112 -8.13 -5.11 17.91
C PRO A 112 -8.88 -6.31 17.29
N ASP A 113 -8.65 -7.51 17.85
CA ASP A 113 -9.35 -8.72 17.41
C ASP A 113 -10.82 -8.77 17.84
N TYR A 114 -11.16 -8.04 18.91
CA TYR A 114 -12.54 -7.85 19.34
C TYR A 114 -13.16 -6.64 18.63
N VAL A 115 -14.49 -6.62 18.52
CA VAL A 115 -15.20 -5.45 17.98
C VAL A 115 -15.20 -4.34 19.05
N PRO A 116 -14.64 -3.15 18.77
CA PRO A 116 -14.62 -2.04 19.72
C PRO A 116 -16.03 -1.61 20.17
N VAL A 117 -16.13 -1.03 21.38
CA VAL A 117 -17.41 -0.47 21.87
C VAL A 117 -17.69 0.92 21.26
N ARG A 118 -16.64 1.64 20.86
CA ARG A 118 -16.69 2.99 20.30
C ARG A 118 -15.84 3.06 19.04
N ASN A 119 -16.02 4.12 18.26
CA ASN A 119 -15.16 4.39 17.12
C ASN A 119 -13.68 4.46 17.54
N ILE A 120 -12.80 4.00 16.66
CA ILE A 120 -11.35 4.14 16.82
C ILE A 120 -10.96 5.51 16.27
N THR A 121 -10.56 6.43 17.14
CA THR A 121 -10.24 7.83 16.77
C THR A 121 -8.75 8.14 16.82
N GLU A 122 -7.98 7.38 17.61
CA GLU A 122 -6.56 7.61 17.84
C GLU A 122 -5.73 6.64 16.99
N PRO A 123 -4.95 7.15 16.02
CA PRO A 123 -4.01 6.32 15.28
C PRO A 123 -2.77 6.01 16.12
N VAL A 124 -2.05 4.96 15.74
CA VAL A 124 -0.74 4.60 16.29
C VAL A 124 0.31 5.65 15.91
N VAL A 125 0.24 6.15 14.67
CA VAL A 125 1.05 7.25 14.18
C VAL A 125 0.30 8.02 13.10
N THR A 126 0.46 9.35 13.12
CA THR A 126 0.06 10.27 12.05
C THR A 126 1.33 10.70 11.33
N LEU A 127 1.36 10.51 10.02
CA LEU A 127 2.45 10.86 9.13
C LEU A 127 2.06 12.14 8.38
N GLU A 128 2.80 13.20 8.63
CA GLU A 128 2.57 14.54 8.10
C GLU A 128 3.76 14.94 7.24
N GLY A 129 3.50 15.30 5.97
CA GLY A 129 4.55 15.71 5.04
C GLY A 129 4.02 16.10 3.66
N HIS A 130 2.85 15.58 3.27
CA HIS A 130 2.18 16.05 2.07
C HIS A 130 1.48 17.40 2.30
N SER A 131 1.51 18.25 1.29
CA SER A 131 0.86 19.58 1.29
C SER A 131 -0.53 19.58 0.64
N LYS A 132 -0.90 18.46 0.00
CA LYS A 132 -2.19 18.23 -0.64
C LYS A 132 -2.69 16.84 -0.28
N ARG A 133 -3.95 16.54 -0.67
CA ARG A 133 -4.58 15.24 -0.41
C ARG A 133 -3.69 14.07 -0.82
N VAL A 134 -3.66 13.04 0.02
CA VAL A 134 -2.93 11.80 -0.21
C VAL A 134 -3.89 10.76 -0.76
N SER A 135 -3.61 10.23 -1.95
CA SER A 135 -4.56 9.37 -2.67
C SER A 135 -4.04 7.96 -2.93
N ILE A 136 -2.76 7.70 -2.64
CA ILE A 136 -2.11 6.41 -2.88
C ILE A 136 -1.27 6.07 -1.67
N ILE A 137 -1.45 4.87 -1.13
CA ILE A 137 -0.55 4.27 -0.16
C ILE A 137 -0.21 2.84 -0.57
N SER A 138 0.99 2.40 -0.22
CA SER A 138 1.39 1.02 -0.44
C SER A 138 2.49 0.61 0.53
N TRP A 139 2.25 -0.45 1.30
CA TRP A 139 3.27 -1.02 2.16
C TRP A 139 4.40 -1.64 1.34
N HIS A 140 5.62 -1.54 1.86
CA HIS A 140 6.76 -2.23 1.28
C HIS A 140 6.60 -3.76 1.42
N PRO A 141 6.88 -4.56 0.37
CA PRO A 141 6.64 -6.01 0.41
C PRO A 141 7.56 -6.78 1.36
N THR A 142 8.82 -6.37 1.51
CA THR A 142 9.85 -7.14 2.25
C THR A 142 10.46 -6.44 3.46
N ALA A 143 10.52 -5.10 3.49
CA ALA A 143 11.10 -4.32 4.58
C ALA A 143 10.05 -3.97 5.65
N ARG A 144 10.41 -4.21 6.91
CA ARG A 144 9.55 -3.95 8.07
C ARG A 144 9.24 -2.47 8.21
N ASN A 145 7.97 -2.15 8.48
CA ASN A 145 7.49 -0.79 8.81
C ASN A 145 7.75 0.27 7.73
N VAL A 146 8.14 -0.10 6.51
CA VAL A 146 8.30 0.86 5.40
C VAL A 146 6.96 1.02 4.69
N LEU A 147 6.46 2.25 4.64
CA LEU A 147 5.20 2.62 3.98
C LEU A 147 5.47 3.70 2.94
N LEU A 148 4.91 3.54 1.74
CA LEU A 148 4.93 4.57 0.71
C LEU A 148 3.60 5.33 0.71
N SER A 149 3.68 6.64 0.52
CA SER A 149 2.52 7.49 0.20
C SER A 149 2.81 8.37 -1.02
N ALA A 150 1.77 8.66 -1.81
CA ALA A 150 1.85 9.63 -2.89
C ALA A 150 0.63 10.57 -2.88
N GLY A 151 0.91 11.87 -3.00
CA GLY A 151 -0.06 12.94 -2.89
C GLY A 151 -0.33 13.68 -4.19
N CYS A 152 -1.37 14.51 -4.18
CA CYS A 152 -1.67 15.44 -5.28
C CYS A 152 -0.70 16.65 -5.35
N ASP A 153 0.29 16.68 -4.47
CA ASP A 153 1.47 17.54 -4.54
C ASP A 153 2.58 16.94 -5.42
N ASN A 154 2.31 15.80 -6.07
CA ASN A 154 3.21 15.07 -6.96
C ASN A 154 4.47 14.54 -6.26
N LEU A 155 4.44 14.46 -4.93
CA LEU A 155 5.51 13.87 -4.14
C LEU A 155 5.21 12.40 -3.86
N VAL A 156 6.27 11.59 -3.85
CA VAL A 156 6.25 10.24 -3.29
C VAL A 156 7.11 10.26 -2.03
N ILE A 157 6.53 9.90 -0.89
CA ILE A 157 7.23 9.86 0.40
C ILE A 157 7.29 8.42 0.90
N LEU A 158 8.46 8.02 1.38
CA LEU A 158 8.67 6.76 2.08
C LEU A 158 8.85 7.03 3.57
N TRP A 159 8.12 6.29 4.39
CA TRP A 159 8.05 6.46 5.83
C TRP A 159 8.56 5.23 6.55
N ASN A 160 9.18 5.45 7.72
CA ASN A 160 9.32 4.41 8.72
C ASN A 160 8.21 4.59 9.75
N VAL A 161 7.20 3.73 9.69
CA VAL A 161 6.05 3.80 10.57
C VAL A 161 6.42 3.49 12.03
N GLY A 162 7.50 2.73 12.26
CA GLY A 162 7.99 2.41 13.61
C GLY A 162 8.64 3.58 14.33
N THR A 163 9.12 4.60 13.59
CA THR A 163 9.68 5.83 14.18
C THR A 163 8.82 7.07 13.90
N GLY A 164 7.91 7.00 12.93
CA GLY A 164 7.17 8.14 12.41
C GLY A 164 8.03 9.09 11.57
N GLU A 165 9.22 8.66 11.16
CA GLU A 165 10.16 9.47 10.40
C GLU A 165 9.94 9.32 8.89
N MET A 166 10.13 10.41 8.17
CA MET A 166 10.28 10.39 6.71
C MET A 166 11.67 9.83 6.35
N LEU A 167 11.71 8.71 5.65
CA LEU A 167 12.96 8.09 5.19
C LEU A 167 13.49 8.78 3.93
N LEU A 168 12.61 8.95 2.95
CA LEU A 168 12.93 9.52 1.63
C LEU A 168 11.74 10.32 1.13
N ALA A 169 12.02 11.45 0.49
CA ALA A 169 11.07 12.18 -0.34
C ALA A 169 11.61 12.18 -1.77
N LEU A 170 10.80 11.73 -2.73
CA LEU A 170 11.12 11.78 -4.14
C LEU A 170 10.50 13.05 -4.72
N ASP A 171 11.22 14.15 -4.58
CA ASP A 171 10.88 15.43 -5.18
C ASP A 171 11.34 15.49 -6.65
N ASP A 172 10.64 16.31 -7.44
CA ASP A 172 10.96 16.61 -8.85
C ASP A 172 11.01 15.40 -9.83
N MET A 173 10.57 14.21 -9.41
CA MET A 173 10.47 13.04 -10.29
C MET A 173 9.22 13.07 -11.18
N HIS A 174 8.17 13.76 -10.74
CA HIS A 174 6.87 13.83 -11.37
C HIS A 174 6.41 15.28 -11.51
N THR A 175 6.07 15.68 -12.74
CA THR A 175 5.68 17.07 -13.05
C THR A 175 4.17 17.30 -12.99
N ASP A 176 3.38 16.24 -12.89
CA ASP A 176 1.91 16.29 -12.81
C ASP A 176 1.41 15.13 -11.91
N LEU A 177 0.09 15.03 -11.75
CA LEU A 177 -0.59 14.10 -10.86
C LEU A 177 -0.12 12.66 -11.06
N ILE A 178 0.27 12.02 -9.97
CA ILE A 178 0.60 10.60 -9.92
C ILE A 178 -0.71 9.81 -9.86
N TYR A 179 -0.91 8.94 -10.84
CA TYR A 179 -2.10 8.11 -10.92
C TYR A 179 -1.96 6.83 -10.10
N ASN A 180 -0.79 6.20 -10.12
CA ASN A 180 -0.55 4.93 -9.44
C ASN A 180 0.94 4.74 -9.16
N VAL A 181 1.23 4.05 -8.06
CA VAL A 181 2.57 3.62 -7.64
C VAL A 181 2.48 2.13 -7.27
N GLY A 182 3.43 1.33 -7.70
CA GLY A 182 3.50 -0.10 -7.39
C GLY A 182 4.94 -0.55 -7.10
N TRP A 183 5.10 -1.38 -6.06
CA TRP A 183 6.38 -2.03 -5.76
C TRP A 183 6.64 -3.22 -6.67
N ASN A 184 7.90 -3.46 -7.02
CA ASN A 184 8.32 -4.76 -7.53
C ASN A 184 8.36 -5.81 -6.41
N ARG A 185 8.56 -7.08 -6.76
CA ARG A 185 8.43 -8.21 -5.83
C ARG A 185 9.28 -8.09 -4.55
N ASN A 186 10.52 -7.62 -4.66
CA ASN A 186 11.44 -7.49 -3.54
C ASN A 186 11.49 -6.09 -2.94
N GLY A 187 10.76 -5.12 -3.51
CA GLY A 187 10.72 -3.73 -3.07
C GLY A 187 11.98 -2.92 -3.40
N SER A 188 12.81 -3.37 -4.34
CA SER A 188 13.96 -2.60 -4.79
C SER A 188 13.59 -1.46 -5.75
N LEU A 189 12.45 -1.58 -6.46
CA LEU A 189 12.01 -0.66 -7.51
C LEU A 189 10.54 -0.28 -7.35
N LEU A 190 10.23 0.93 -7.83
CA LEU A 190 8.87 1.44 -7.99
C LEU A 190 8.52 1.58 -9.47
N VAL A 191 7.28 1.26 -9.83
CA VAL A 191 6.66 1.68 -11.08
C VAL A 191 5.65 2.78 -10.76
N THR A 192 5.69 3.86 -11.52
CA THR A 192 4.78 5.00 -11.35
C THR A 192 4.14 5.36 -12.67
N THR A 193 2.87 5.76 -12.62
CA THR A 193 2.16 6.33 -13.78
C THR A 193 1.75 7.76 -13.45
N CYS A 194 1.94 8.66 -14.40
CA CYS A 194 1.71 10.09 -14.19
C CYS A 194 0.87 10.70 -15.32
N LYS A 195 0.16 11.78 -15.00
CA LYS A 195 -0.68 12.53 -15.92
C LYS A 195 0.10 13.21 -17.06
N ASP A 196 1.41 13.38 -16.89
CA ASP A 196 2.35 13.76 -17.95
C ASP A 196 2.52 12.69 -19.06
N LYS A 197 1.76 11.59 -18.98
CA LYS A 197 1.74 10.42 -19.87
C LYS A 197 2.97 9.54 -19.77
N LYS A 198 3.83 9.72 -18.77
CA LYS A 198 5.01 8.88 -18.59
C LYS A 198 4.74 7.77 -17.58
N VAL A 199 5.26 6.58 -17.88
CA VAL A 199 5.44 5.50 -16.92
C VAL A 199 6.92 5.41 -16.60
N ARG A 200 7.26 5.43 -15.31
CA ARG A 200 8.65 5.45 -14.84
C ARG A 200 8.92 4.26 -13.93
N VAL A 201 10.08 3.64 -14.12
CA VAL A 201 10.70 2.71 -13.18
C VAL A 201 11.75 3.48 -12.39
N ILE A 202 11.62 3.50 -11.06
CA ILE A 202 12.42 4.34 -10.17
C ILE A 202 13.10 3.46 -9.14
N ASP A 203 14.39 3.67 -8.90
CA ASP A 203 15.09 3.21 -7.70
C ASP A 203 14.90 4.29 -6.62
N PRO A 204 14.02 4.08 -5.62
CA PRO A 204 13.70 5.12 -4.64
C PRO A 204 14.90 5.48 -3.78
N ARG A 205 15.79 4.54 -3.46
CA ARG A 205 16.95 4.78 -2.59
C ARG A 205 18.01 5.62 -3.28
N LYS A 206 18.20 5.41 -4.58
CA LYS A 206 19.09 6.23 -5.41
C LYS A 206 18.43 7.49 -5.96
N GLN A 207 17.13 7.67 -5.72
CA GLN A 207 16.32 8.77 -6.25
C GLN A 207 16.53 8.97 -7.75
N ARG A 208 16.48 7.88 -8.52
CA ARG A 208 16.81 7.91 -9.95
C ARG A 208 15.80 7.11 -10.77
N ILE A 209 15.36 7.70 -11.88
CA ILE A 209 14.60 7.02 -12.92
C ILE A 209 15.55 6.08 -13.67
N ILE A 210 15.29 4.78 -13.63
CA ILE A 210 16.06 3.75 -14.34
C ILE A 210 15.56 3.60 -15.78
N ALA A 211 14.25 3.63 -15.97
CA ALA A 211 13.62 3.50 -17.25
C ALA A 211 12.38 4.39 -17.29
N GLU A 212 12.10 5.01 -18.44
CA GLU A 212 10.87 5.76 -18.66
C GLU A 212 10.28 5.46 -20.03
N ARG A 213 8.95 5.42 -20.09
CA ARG A 213 8.19 5.33 -21.33
C ARG A 213 7.20 6.49 -21.41
N PHE A 214 7.39 7.34 -22.40
CA PHE A 214 6.41 8.36 -22.77
C PHE A 214 5.27 7.74 -23.59
N ALA A 215 4.04 8.03 -23.19
CA ALA A 215 2.82 7.60 -23.85
C ALA A 215 2.75 6.08 -24.14
N PRO A 216 2.79 5.21 -23.10
CA PRO A 216 2.55 3.77 -23.30
C PRO A 216 1.16 3.49 -23.88
N HIS A 217 0.21 4.40 -23.63
CA HIS A 217 -1.11 4.42 -24.23
C HIS A 217 -1.36 5.82 -24.79
N GLU A 218 -1.96 5.91 -25.98
CA GLU A 218 -2.14 7.20 -26.67
C GLU A 218 -3.24 8.09 -26.06
N GLY A 219 -4.17 7.49 -25.30
CA GLY A 219 -5.29 8.17 -24.68
C GLY A 219 -4.88 9.15 -23.57
N LEU A 220 -5.83 10.01 -23.19
CA LEU A 220 -5.62 11.04 -22.16
C LEU A 220 -6.07 10.61 -20.76
N ARG A 221 -6.69 9.43 -20.66
CA ARG A 221 -7.26 8.91 -19.41
C ARG A 221 -6.18 8.27 -18.52
N PRO A 222 -6.45 8.08 -17.22
CA PRO A 222 -5.48 7.52 -16.29
C PRO A 222 -4.96 6.15 -16.73
N VAL A 223 -3.65 5.95 -16.56
CA VAL A 223 -2.96 4.67 -16.76
C VAL A 223 -2.64 4.05 -15.40
N ARG A 224 -2.75 2.73 -15.29
CA ARG A 224 -2.24 1.95 -14.15
C ARG A 224 -1.07 1.10 -14.61
N ALA A 225 -0.11 0.84 -13.72
CA ALA A 225 1.03 -0.01 -14.02
C ALA A 225 1.41 -0.86 -12.79
N ILE A 226 1.70 -2.13 -13.01
CA ILE A 226 2.15 -3.04 -11.97
C ILE A 226 3.31 -3.88 -12.49
N PHE A 227 4.17 -4.36 -11.59
CA PHE A 227 5.18 -5.34 -11.95
C PHE A 227 4.58 -6.74 -12.04
N THR A 228 5.06 -7.52 -12.99
CA THR A 228 4.86 -8.97 -13.03
C THR A 228 5.98 -9.66 -12.23
N ARG A 229 5.85 -10.98 -12.03
CA ARG A 229 6.84 -11.78 -11.29
C ARG A 229 8.24 -11.73 -11.91
N GLU A 230 8.32 -11.69 -13.23
CA GLU A 230 9.57 -11.68 -13.99
C GLU A 230 10.17 -10.26 -14.13
N GLY A 231 9.52 -9.24 -13.55
CA GLY A 231 9.97 -7.85 -13.62
C GLY A 231 9.48 -7.07 -14.84
N HIS A 232 8.67 -7.67 -15.72
CA HIS A 232 7.95 -6.94 -16.76
C HIS A 232 6.93 -5.97 -16.13
N ILE A 233 6.51 -4.96 -16.89
CA ILE A 233 5.49 -4.00 -16.45
C ILE A 233 4.20 -4.29 -17.21
N PHE A 234 3.13 -4.52 -16.48
CA PHE A 234 1.79 -4.64 -17.05
C PHE A 234 1.04 -3.33 -16.85
N THR A 235 0.54 -2.74 -17.93
CA THR A 235 -0.18 -1.47 -17.93
C THR A 235 -1.62 -1.65 -18.39
N THR A 236 -2.50 -0.83 -17.82
CA THR A 236 -3.86 -0.65 -18.35
C THR A 236 -4.07 0.83 -18.64
N GLY A 237 -4.58 1.15 -19.81
CA GLY A 237 -4.83 2.52 -20.22
C GLY A 237 -5.90 2.59 -21.29
N PHE A 238 -5.81 3.61 -22.13
CA PHE A 238 -6.80 3.88 -23.17
C PHE A 238 -6.13 4.25 -24.47
N THR A 239 -6.68 3.79 -25.59
CA THR A 239 -6.31 4.24 -26.93
C THR A 239 -6.73 5.69 -27.16
N ARG A 240 -6.26 6.29 -28.25
CA ARG A 240 -6.70 7.63 -28.69
C ARG A 240 -8.22 7.71 -28.90
N MET A 241 -8.85 6.60 -29.30
CA MET A 241 -10.32 6.49 -29.47
C MET A 241 -11.05 6.17 -28.16
N SER A 242 -10.38 6.26 -27.01
CA SER A 242 -10.92 5.94 -25.69
C SER A 242 -11.40 4.49 -25.52
N GLN A 243 -10.80 3.54 -26.25
CA GLN A 243 -10.95 2.12 -25.94
C GLN A 243 -9.96 1.73 -24.84
N ARG A 244 -10.36 0.88 -23.91
CA ARG A 244 -9.46 0.31 -22.90
C ARG A 244 -8.46 -0.61 -23.56
N GLU A 245 -7.22 -0.53 -23.12
CA GLU A 245 -6.08 -1.22 -23.71
C GLU A 245 -5.16 -1.76 -22.63
N LEU A 246 -4.56 -2.92 -22.90
CA LEU A 246 -3.60 -3.61 -22.04
C LEU A 246 -2.23 -3.59 -22.71
N GLY A 247 -1.20 -3.24 -21.96
CA GLY A 247 0.19 -3.28 -22.41
C GLY A 247 1.05 -4.18 -21.52
N LEU A 248 1.95 -4.93 -22.11
CA LEU A 248 3.03 -5.64 -21.42
C LEU A 248 4.36 -5.12 -21.95
N TRP A 249 5.25 -4.72 -21.04
CA TRP A 249 6.48 -4.00 -21.37
C TRP A 249 7.69 -4.61 -20.68
N ASP A 250 8.83 -4.64 -21.37
CA ASP A 250 10.12 -4.92 -20.76
C ASP A 250 10.75 -3.60 -20.29
N PRO A 251 11.07 -3.42 -19.00
CA PRO A 251 11.77 -2.22 -18.54
C PRO A 251 13.17 -2.05 -19.17
N ASN A 252 13.82 -3.12 -19.63
CA ASN A 252 15.12 -3.04 -20.29
C ASN A 252 15.02 -2.56 -21.74
N ASN A 253 13.87 -2.83 -22.40
CA ASN A 253 13.55 -2.37 -23.74
C ASN A 253 12.19 -1.67 -23.73
N PHE A 254 12.15 -0.47 -23.16
CA PHE A 254 10.90 0.22 -22.87
C PHE A 254 10.32 1.00 -24.06
N GLU A 255 10.90 0.87 -25.26
CA GLU A 255 10.48 1.58 -26.47
C GLU A 255 9.24 0.96 -27.13
N GLU A 256 9.16 -0.37 -27.16
CA GLU A 256 8.09 -1.13 -27.82
C GLU A 256 7.42 -2.09 -26.83
N PRO A 257 6.09 -2.27 -26.90
CA PRO A 257 5.40 -3.23 -26.05
C PRO A 257 5.72 -4.67 -26.50
N ILE A 258 5.89 -5.57 -25.54
CA ILE A 258 5.92 -7.02 -25.77
C ILE A 258 4.56 -7.48 -26.33
N ALA A 259 3.50 -6.98 -25.73
CA ALA A 259 2.13 -7.23 -26.16
C ALA A 259 1.28 -5.98 -25.91
N LEU A 260 0.42 -5.65 -26.87
CA LEU A 260 -0.57 -4.59 -26.77
C LEU A 260 -1.91 -5.16 -27.23
N GLN A 261 -2.93 -5.07 -26.38
CA GLN A 261 -4.24 -5.67 -26.62
C GLN A 261 -5.37 -4.70 -26.29
N GLU A 262 -6.16 -4.36 -27.30
CA GLU A 262 -7.40 -3.61 -27.15
C GLU A 262 -8.50 -4.47 -26.50
N MET A 263 -9.39 -3.83 -25.74
CA MET A 263 -10.49 -4.49 -25.03
C MET A 263 -11.87 -3.99 -25.49
N ASP A 264 -12.38 -2.93 -24.87
CA ASP A 264 -13.72 -2.39 -25.10
C ASP A 264 -13.74 -0.87 -24.95
N THR A 265 -14.88 -0.25 -25.17
CA THR A 265 -15.07 1.21 -25.14
C THR A 265 -15.58 1.76 -23.80
N SER A 266 -15.42 1.01 -22.70
CA SER A 266 -15.92 1.43 -21.39
C SER A 266 -15.07 2.57 -20.81
N ASN A 267 -15.69 3.43 -20.00
CA ASN A 267 -15.05 4.63 -19.47
C ASN A 267 -14.22 4.41 -18.19
N GLY A 268 -14.47 3.32 -17.46
CA GLY A 268 -13.87 3.06 -16.16
C GLY A 268 -12.39 2.68 -16.26
N VAL A 269 -11.56 3.30 -15.42
CA VAL A 269 -10.14 2.93 -15.26
C VAL A 269 -10.08 1.50 -14.75
N LEU A 270 -9.33 0.64 -15.43
CA LEU A 270 -9.11 -0.74 -15.01
C LEU A 270 -8.07 -0.78 -13.89
N LEU A 271 -8.39 -1.48 -12.81
CA LEU A 271 -7.47 -1.81 -11.74
C LEU A 271 -6.92 -3.21 -12.00
N PRO A 272 -5.60 -3.36 -12.24
CA PRO A 272 -4.97 -4.65 -12.39
C PRO A 272 -4.63 -5.25 -11.02
N PHE A 273 -5.18 -6.43 -10.73
CA PHE A 273 -4.83 -7.26 -9.59
C PHE A 273 -4.04 -8.46 -10.09
N TYR A 274 -2.74 -8.51 -9.81
CA TYR A 274 -1.86 -9.57 -10.30
C TYR A 274 -1.55 -10.58 -9.21
N ASP A 275 -1.78 -11.84 -9.55
CA ASP A 275 -1.36 -13.00 -8.78
C ASP A 275 -0.04 -13.53 -9.34
N ALA A 276 1.06 -13.26 -8.62
CA ALA A 276 2.40 -13.71 -8.98
C ALA A 276 2.60 -15.23 -8.90
N ASP A 277 1.76 -15.96 -8.16
CA ASP A 277 1.90 -17.41 -8.01
C ASP A 277 1.32 -18.14 -9.23
N SER A 278 0.18 -17.65 -9.74
CA SER A 278 -0.49 -18.19 -10.91
C SER A 278 -0.12 -17.49 -12.22
N SER A 279 0.57 -16.35 -12.15
CA SER A 279 0.76 -15.41 -13.27
C SER A 279 -0.57 -14.99 -13.94
N ILE A 280 -1.61 -14.78 -13.13
CA ILE A 280 -2.92 -14.31 -13.59
C ILE A 280 -3.09 -12.86 -13.21
N VAL A 281 -3.51 -12.03 -14.17
CA VAL A 281 -3.96 -10.66 -13.92
C VAL A 281 -5.48 -10.59 -14.04
N TYR A 282 -6.13 -10.05 -13.02
CA TYR A 282 -7.55 -9.76 -12.98
C TYR A 282 -7.78 -8.27 -13.16
N LEU A 283 -8.72 -7.90 -14.01
CA LEU A 283 -9.03 -6.54 -14.40
C LEU A 283 -10.46 -6.21 -14.02
N CYS A 284 -10.63 -5.14 -13.27
CA CYS A 284 -11.94 -4.62 -12.94
C CYS A 284 -11.90 -3.10 -12.79
N GLY A 285 -12.91 -2.39 -13.29
CA GLY A 285 -13.03 -0.94 -13.19
C GLY A 285 -14.25 -0.53 -12.38
N LYS A 286 -14.19 0.62 -11.70
CA LYS A 286 -15.39 1.19 -11.07
C LYS A 286 -16.46 1.45 -12.14
N GLY A 287 -17.68 1.01 -11.88
CA GLY A 287 -18.80 1.04 -12.82
C GLY A 287 -18.95 -0.22 -13.68
N ASP A 288 -17.94 -1.09 -13.76
CA ASP A 288 -18.07 -2.35 -14.49
C ASP A 288 -18.89 -3.36 -13.68
N SER A 289 -19.57 -4.28 -14.38
CA SER A 289 -20.25 -5.41 -13.74
C SER A 289 -19.52 -6.74 -13.96
N SER A 290 -18.28 -6.69 -14.48
CA SER A 290 -17.49 -7.87 -14.85
C SER A 290 -16.05 -7.81 -14.33
N ILE A 291 -15.48 -8.96 -14.02
CA ILE A 291 -14.06 -9.15 -13.72
C ILE A 291 -13.48 -10.01 -14.85
N ARG A 292 -12.55 -9.44 -15.63
CA ARG A 292 -11.86 -10.16 -16.71
C ARG A 292 -10.51 -10.64 -16.22
N TYR A 293 -10.05 -11.79 -16.68
CA TYR A 293 -8.75 -12.31 -16.24
C TYR A 293 -7.98 -12.97 -17.36
N PHE A 294 -6.67 -12.77 -17.30
CA PHE A 294 -5.70 -13.12 -18.31
C PHE A 294 -4.53 -13.84 -17.64
N GLU A 295 -3.95 -14.81 -18.33
CA GLU A 295 -2.72 -15.47 -17.92
C GLU A 295 -1.56 -14.84 -18.70
N ILE A 296 -0.49 -14.47 -17.99
CA ILE A 296 0.73 -13.92 -18.57
C ILE A 296 1.76 -15.04 -18.67
N THR A 297 2.21 -15.32 -19.88
CA THR A 297 3.22 -16.36 -20.17
C THR A 297 4.27 -15.83 -21.14
N ASP A 298 5.36 -16.59 -21.32
CA ASP A 298 6.43 -16.25 -22.27
C ASP A 298 6.12 -16.68 -23.72
N GLU A 299 4.94 -17.28 -23.95
CA GLU A 299 4.48 -17.71 -25.26
C GLU A 299 3.59 -16.64 -25.89
N ALA A 300 3.93 -16.17 -27.10
CA ALA A 300 3.11 -15.22 -27.86
C ALA A 300 1.63 -15.68 -27.96
N PRO A 301 0.63 -14.81 -27.76
CA PRO A 301 0.72 -13.35 -27.62
C PRO A 301 1.05 -12.82 -26.21
N TYR A 302 1.64 -13.63 -25.33
CA TYR A 302 2.09 -13.33 -23.97
C TYR A 302 0.98 -13.08 -22.96
N VAL A 303 0.00 -12.24 -23.30
CA VAL A 303 -1.20 -11.98 -22.49
C VAL A 303 -2.36 -12.75 -23.08
N HIS A 304 -2.80 -13.80 -22.36
CA HIS A 304 -3.81 -14.73 -22.85
C HIS A 304 -5.11 -14.59 -22.08
N TYR A 305 -6.18 -14.21 -22.78
CA TYR A 305 -7.51 -14.17 -22.18
C TYR A 305 -7.96 -15.56 -21.71
N LEU A 306 -8.35 -15.66 -20.43
CA LEU A 306 -8.90 -16.89 -19.87
C LEU A 306 -10.42 -16.88 -19.97
N ASN A 307 -11.06 -16.03 -19.19
CA ASN A 307 -12.51 -15.92 -19.09
C ASN A 307 -12.92 -14.61 -18.39
N THR A 308 -14.22 -14.38 -18.27
CA THR A 308 -14.83 -13.22 -17.62
C THR A 308 -15.88 -13.70 -16.62
N TYR A 309 -15.79 -13.22 -15.38
CA TYR A 309 -16.90 -13.26 -14.44
C TYR A 309 -17.83 -12.08 -14.75
N SER A 310 -19.13 -12.33 -14.90
CA SER A 310 -20.13 -11.31 -15.21
C SER A 310 -21.25 -11.31 -14.19
N SER A 311 -21.71 -10.12 -13.83
CA SER A 311 -22.83 -9.90 -12.91
C SER A 311 -23.73 -8.77 -13.43
N LYS A 312 -24.89 -8.56 -12.79
CA LYS A 312 -25.85 -7.53 -13.20
C LYS A 312 -25.57 -6.16 -12.58
N GLU A 313 -24.95 -6.13 -11.41
CA GLU A 313 -24.75 -4.92 -10.63
C GLU A 313 -23.34 -4.35 -10.86
N PRO A 314 -23.19 -3.03 -11.05
CA PRO A 314 -21.88 -2.41 -11.23
C PRO A 314 -21.12 -2.32 -9.90
N GLN A 315 -19.80 -2.48 -9.96
CA GLN A 315 -18.93 -2.34 -8.79
C GLN A 315 -18.64 -0.87 -8.46
N ARG A 316 -18.66 -0.53 -7.18
CA ARG A 316 -18.20 0.76 -6.61
C ARG A 316 -16.74 0.72 -6.16
N GLY A 317 -16.23 -0.48 -5.93
CA GLY A 317 -14.88 -0.75 -5.44
C GLY A 317 -14.65 -2.26 -5.40
N MET A 318 -13.42 -2.67 -5.10
CA MET A 318 -13.02 -4.07 -5.15
C MET A 318 -11.90 -4.36 -4.16
N GLY A 319 -12.09 -5.31 -3.26
CA GLY A 319 -11.00 -5.85 -2.45
C GLY A 319 -10.43 -7.13 -3.07
N PHE A 320 -9.16 -7.44 -2.79
CA PHE A 320 -8.50 -8.66 -3.27
C PHE A 320 -7.79 -9.37 -2.13
N MET A 321 -8.20 -10.60 -1.84
CA MET A 321 -7.71 -11.39 -0.71
C MET A 321 -6.26 -11.85 -0.93
N PRO A 322 -5.34 -11.58 0.02
CA PRO A 322 -4.00 -12.16 0.00
C PRO A 322 -4.05 -13.70 0.04
N LYS A 323 -3.01 -14.33 -0.51
CA LYS A 323 -2.91 -15.79 -0.63
C LYS A 323 -3.15 -16.56 0.68
N ARG A 324 -2.67 -16.00 1.80
CA ARG A 324 -2.84 -16.57 3.14
C ARG A 324 -4.30 -16.71 3.60
N GLY A 325 -5.24 -15.98 3.00
CA GLY A 325 -6.67 -15.99 3.36
C GLY A 325 -7.57 -16.81 2.42
N LEU A 326 -6.98 -17.50 1.44
CA LEU A 326 -7.70 -18.35 0.49
C LEU A 326 -7.98 -19.73 1.07
N ASP A 327 -9.09 -20.34 0.63
CA ASP A 327 -9.46 -21.71 0.97
C ASP A 327 -8.82 -22.69 -0.02
N VAL A 328 -7.59 -23.11 0.30
CA VAL A 328 -6.80 -24.04 -0.53
C VAL A 328 -7.46 -25.41 -0.68
N SER A 329 -8.32 -25.81 0.27
CA SER A 329 -9.03 -27.10 0.22
C SER A 329 -10.06 -27.14 -0.92
N LYS A 330 -10.60 -25.97 -1.30
CA LYS A 330 -11.60 -25.83 -2.36
C LYS A 330 -11.01 -25.42 -3.70
N CYS A 331 -9.68 -25.43 -3.84
CA CYS A 331 -8.98 -24.96 -5.03
C CYS A 331 -9.31 -23.48 -5.39
N GLU A 332 -9.54 -22.65 -4.37
CA GLU A 332 -9.70 -21.21 -4.52
C GLU A 332 -8.33 -20.56 -4.78
N ILE A 333 -8.20 -19.84 -5.89
CA ILE A 333 -6.94 -19.18 -6.27
C ILE A 333 -6.96 -17.66 -6.06
N ALA A 334 -8.16 -17.07 -5.94
CA ALA A 334 -8.37 -15.67 -5.61
C ALA A 334 -9.77 -15.47 -4.99
N ARG A 335 -9.90 -14.48 -4.10
CA ARG A 335 -11.19 -14.03 -3.58
C ARG A 335 -11.30 -12.51 -3.73
N PHE A 336 -12.32 -12.07 -4.45
CA PHE A 336 -12.65 -10.67 -4.60
C PHE A 336 -13.69 -10.25 -3.59
N PHE A 337 -13.65 -9.02 -3.11
CA PHE A 337 -14.65 -8.41 -2.23
C PHE A 337 -15.27 -7.23 -2.96
N LYS A 338 -16.29 -7.53 -3.78
CA LYS A 338 -16.91 -6.56 -4.66
C LYS A 338 -17.80 -5.62 -3.87
N LEU A 339 -17.51 -4.33 -3.93
CA LEU A 339 -18.35 -3.32 -3.31
C LEU A 339 -19.47 -2.92 -4.25
N HIS A 340 -20.67 -2.90 -3.71
CA HIS A 340 -21.85 -2.30 -4.31
C HIS A 340 -22.18 -1.01 -3.56
N GLU A 341 -23.36 -0.42 -3.78
CA GLU A 341 -23.74 0.80 -3.06
C GLU A 341 -23.97 0.57 -1.55
N ARG A 342 -24.58 -0.57 -1.18
CA ARG A 342 -24.93 -0.89 0.22
C ARG A 342 -24.49 -2.26 0.72
N LYS A 343 -23.64 -2.96 -0.02
CA LYS A 343 -23.18 -4.30 0.35
C LYS A 343 -21.76 -4.57 -0.17
N CYS A 344 -21.07 -5.50 0.50
CA CYS A 344 -19.84 -6.11 0.03
C CYS A 344 -20.12 -7.59 -0.27
N GLU A 345 -19.87 -8.01 -1.51
CA GLU A 345 -20.13 -9.34 -2.03
C GLU A 345 -18.82 -10.05 -2.33
N PRO A 346 -18.44 -11.08 -1.53
CA PRO A 346 -17.32 -11.93 -1.87
C PRO A 346 -17.57 -12.75 -3.15
N ILE A 347 -16.57 -12.80 -4.04
CA ILE A 347 -16.57 -13.62 -5.26
C ILE A 347 -15.34 -14.51 -5.24
N VAL A 348 -15.58 -15.82 -5.23
CA VAL A 348 -14.55 -16.87 -5.14
C VAL A 348 -14.14 -17.28 -6.54
N MET A 349 -12.85 -17.22 -6.86
CA MET A 349 -12.28 -17.68 -8.12
C MET A 349 -11.67 -19.08 -7.93
N THR A 350 -12.26 -20.08 -8.59
CA THR A 350 -11.93 -21.49 -8.34
C THR A 350 -11.35 -22.16 -9.58
N VAL A 351 -10.30 -22.97 -9.39
CA VAL A 351 -9.85 -23.94 -10.38
C VAL A 351 -10.61 -25.26 -10.15
N PRO A 352 -11.43 -25.75 -11.09
CA PRO A 352 -12.22 -26.96 -10.88
C PRO A 352 -11.35 -28.21 -10.90
N ARG A 353 -10.79 -28.60 -9.76
CA ARG A 353 -10.15 -29.90 -9.54
C ARG A 353 -11.08 -30.81 -8.74
N LYS A 354 -11.01 -32.12 -9.01
CA LYS A 354 -11.73 -33.16 -8.27
C LYS A 354 -10.74 -33.96 -7.44
N SER A 355 -10.15 -33.31 -6.44
CA SER A 355 -9.14 -33.90 -5.58
C SER A 355 -9.24 -33.31 -4.19
N ASP A 356 -9.21 -34.18 -3.18
CA ASP A 356 -9.14 -33.78 -1.76
C ASP A 356 -7.69 -33.55 -1.30
N LEU A 357 -6.71 -33.93 -2.14
CA LEU A 357 -5.29 -33.68 -1.90
C LEU A 357 -4.93 -32.22 -2.17
N PHE A 358 -4.00 -31.69 -1.38
CA PHE A 358 -3.41 -30.38 -1.61
C PHE A 358 -2.81 -30.29 -3.03
N GLN A 359 -3.12 -29.21 -3.75
CA GLN A 359 -2.71 -29.01 -5.14
C GLN A 359 -1.44 -28.15 -5.19
N ASP A 360 -0.27 -28.78 -5.08
CA ASP A 360 1.04 -28.09 -5.11
C ASP A 360 1.26 -27.25 -6.37
N ASP A 361 0.70 -27.68 -7.49
CA ASP A 361 0.82 -26.95 -8.75
C ASP A 361 0.05 -25.63 -8.75
N LEU A 362 -1.00 -25.49 -7.92
CA LEU A 362 -1.79 -24.26 -7.79
C LEU A 362 -1.26 -23.34 -6.69
N TYR A 363 -0.58 -23.90 -5.70
CA TYR A 363 -0.14 -23.20 -4.49
C TYR A 363 1.36 -23.39 -4.26
N PRO A 364 2.22 -22.76 -5.08
CA PRO A 364 3.64 -22.68 -4.76
C PRO A 364 3.84 -21.87 -3.47
N ASP A 365 5.04 -21.94 -2.90
CA ASP A 365 5.37 -21.15 -1.73
C ASP A 365 5.22 -19.64 -2.03
N THR A 366 4.48 -18.96 -1.16
CA THR A 366 4.00 -17.59 -1.37
C THR A 366 4.57 -16.66 -0.28
N PRO A 367 4.68 -15.34 -0.50
CA PRO A 367 5.16 -14.42 0.53
C PRO A 367 4.39 -14.54 1.86
N GLY A 368 5.15 -14.80 2.92
CA GLY A 368 4.66 -14.89 4.28
C GLY A 368 4.55 -13.53 4.97
N PRO A 369 4.14 -13.53 6.24
CA PRO A 369 3.97 -12.32 7.03
C PRO A 369 5.26 -11.83 7.71
N GLU A 370 6.35 -12.59 7.67
CA GLU A 370 7.60 -12.11 8.27
C GLU A 370 8.37 -11.25 7.26
N PRO A 371 8.82 -10.04 7.63
CA PRO A 371 9.63 -9.20 6.77
C PRO A 371 11.01 -9.84 6.57
N ALA A 372 11.58 -9.66 5.37
CA ALA A 372 12.93 -10.15 5.06
C ALA A 372 14.02 -9.19 5.56
N LEU A 373 13.72 -7.90 5.68
CA LEU A 373 14.66 -6.86 6.06
C LEU A 373 14.05 -5.92 7.09
N GLU A 374 14.91 -5.32 7.92
CA GLU A 374 14.54 -4.14 8.70
C GLU A 374 14.61 -2.87 7.82
N ALA A 375 13.94 -1.79 8.25
CA ALA A 375 13.85 -0.55 7.47
C ALA A 375 15.22 0.09 7.17
N ASP A 376 16.11 0.08 8.16
CA ASP A 376 17.47 0.63 8.06
C ASP A 376 18.37 -0.21 7.16
N GLU A 377 18.21 -1.54 7.21
CA GLU A 377 18.91 -2.46 6.31
C GLU A 377 18.53 -2.23 4.85
N TRP A 378 17.23 -2.13 4.56
CA TRP A 378 16.75 -1.83 3.21
C TRP A 378 17.23 -0.45 2.74
N LEU A 379 17.15 0.56 3.61
CA LEU A 379 17.61 1.93 3.31
C LEU A 379 19.12 1.97 3.04
N SER A 380 19.92 1.13 3.71
CA SER A 380 21.36 0.99 3.46
C SER A 380 21.70 0.36 2.11
N GLY A 381 20.69 -0.08 1.34
CA GLY A 381 20.84 -0.63 0.00
C GLY A 381 20.80 -2.16 -0.08
N LYS A 382 20.42 -2.86 1.00
CA LYS A 382 20.21 -4.30 0.94
C LYS A 382 18.89 -4.62 0.24
N ASP A 383 18.91 -5.64 -0.61
CA ASP A 383 17.73 -6.22 -1.25
C ASP A 383 17.58 -7.68 -0.80
N ALA A 384 16.35 -8.10 -0.53
CA ALA A 384 16.03 -9.47 -0.18
C ALA A 384 14.67 -9.86 -0.76
N GLU A 385 14.56 -11.11 -1.21
CA GLU A 385 13.29 -11.68 -1.63
C GLU A 385 12.36 -11.89 -0.41
N PRO A 386 11.02 -11.84 -0.61
CA PRO A 386 10.08 -12.11 0.47
C PRO A 386 10.31 -13.50 1.08
N ILE A 387 10.19 -13.61 2.41
CA ILE A 387 10.25 -14.91 3.09
C ILE A 387 9.02 -15.71 2.70
N LEU A 388 9.22 -16.83 2.00
CA LEU A 388 8.13 -17.64 1.49
C LEU A 388 7.62 -18.63 2.55
N ILE A 389 6.33 -18.91 2.52
CA ILE A 389 5.67 -19.94 3.33
C ILE A 389 4.84 -20.86 2.44
N SER A 390 4.66 -22.10 2.89
CA SER A 390 3.75 -23.04 2.24
C SER A 390 2.33 -22.83 2.75
N LEU A 391 1.34 -22.92 1.87
CA LEU A 391 -0.09 -22.83 2.23
C LEU A 391 -0.70 -24.18 2.65
N ARG A 392 0.10 -25.25 2.70
CA ARG A 392 -0.36 -26.61 3.07
C ARG A 392 -1.00 -26.66 4.46
N ASP A 393 -0.42 -25.94 5.41
CA ASP A 393 -0.87 -25.91 6.81
C ASP A 393 -2.05 -24.94 7.03
N GLY A 394 -2.54 -24.31 5.96
CA GLY A 394 -3.59 -23.29 6.03
C GLY A 394 -3.10 -21.97 6.62
N TYR A 395 -4.04 -21.16 7.12
CA TYR A 395 -3.71 -19.88 7.75
C TYR A 395 -3.07 -20.10 9.12
N VAL A 396 -1.79 -19.77 9.25
CA VAL A 396 -1.09 -19.70 10.53
C VAL A 396 -1.21 -18.26 11.06
N PRO A 397 -1.91 -18.03 12.19
CA PRO A 397 -2.04 -16.70 12.76
C PRO A 397 -0.67 -16.16 13.17
N ILE A 398 -0.41 -14.92 12.80
CA ILE A 398 0.77 -14.19 13.30
C ILE A 398 0.54 -13.95 14.79
N LYS A 399 1.55 -14.17 15.63
CA LYS A 399 1.48 -13.73 17.03
C LYS A 399 1.18 -12.23 17.04
N ASN A 400 0.09 -11.80 17.66
CA ASN A 400 -0.30 -10.39 17.73
C ASN A 400 0.89 -9.56 18.25
N ARG A 401 1.53 -8.82 17.35
CA ARG A 401 2.59 -7.87 17.66
C ARG A 401 1.95 -6.49 17.62
N GLU A 402 1.83 -5.84 18.77
CA GLU A 402 1.46 -4.43 18.80
C GLU A 402 2.53 -3.62 18.07
N LEU A 403 2.10 -2.79 17.12
CA LEU A 403 2.99 -1.83 16.48
C LEU A 403 3.36 -0.76 17.51
N LYS A 404 4.59 -0.81 18.01
CA LYS A 404 5.14 0.20 18.91
C LYS A 404 5.89 1.25 18.11
N VAL A 405 5.52 2.51 18.30
CA VAL A 405 6.21 3.65 17.69
C VAL A 405 7.21 4.19 18.69
N VAL A 406 8.49 4.13 18.34
CA VAL A 406 9.58 4.67 19.14
C VAL A 406 10.15 5.88 18.41
N LYS A 407 9.69 7.07 18.79
CA LYS A 407 10.30 8.32 18.30
C LYS A 407 11.69 8.43 18.90
N LYS A 408 12.72 8.55 18.08
CA LYS A 408 14.08 8.80 18.57
C LYS A 408 14.12 10.19 19.19
N ASN A 409 14.44 10.29 20.47
CA ASN A 409 14.77 11.56 21.09
C ASN A 409 16.09 12.06 20.49
N ILE A 410 16.08 13.27 19.93
CA ILE A 410 17.28 13.91 19.32
C ILE A 410 18.42 14.04 20.34
N LEU A 411 18.08 14.07 21.65
CA LEU A 411 19.01 14.10 22.78
C LEU A 411 19.67 12.75 23.12
N ASP A 412 19.15 11.62 22.65
CA ASP A 412 19.67 10.27 22.94
C ASP A 412 20.63 9.74 21.85
N SER A 413 21.08 10.60 20.94
CA SER A 413 22.12 10.26 19.97
C SER A 413 23.48 10.08 20.68
N LYS A 414 23.67 8.92 21.29
CA LYS A 414 24.99 8.47 21.72
C LYS A 414 25.86 8.39 20.45
N PRO A 415 27.01 9.08 20.36
CA PRO A 415 27.86 8.97 19.19
C PRO A 415 28.24 7.50 18.99
N PRO A 416 28.33 7.03 17.73
CA PRO A 416 28.62 5.63 17.44
C PRO A 416 29.91 5.22 18.16
N PRO A 417 30.00 3.98 18.68
CA PRO A 417 31.26 3.50 19.24
C PRO A 417 32.28 3.48 18.10
N GLY A 418 33.22 4.43 18.15
CA GLY A 418 34.27 4.57 17.16
C GLY A 418 35.08 3.26 17.03
N PRO A 419 35.67 3.00 15.85
CA PRO A 419 36.46 1.80 15.64
C PRO A 419 37.63 1.79 16.63
N ARG A 420 37.87 0.63 17.26
CA ARG A 420 39.05 0.37 18.09
C ARG A 420 40.30 0.72 17.28
N ARG A 421 40.90 1.89 17.56
CA ARG A 421 42.15 2.32 16.94
C ARG A 421 43.28 1.40 17.42
N ARG A 422 43.86 0.66 16.47
CA ARG A 422 45.25 0.22 16.54
C ARG A 422 46.13 1.46 16.45
N HIS A 423 47.21 1.47 17.24
CA HIS A 423 48.25 2.49 17.20
C HIS A 423 48.73 2.76 15.76
N SER A 424 48.64 4.00 15.33
CA SER A 424 49.46 4.56 14.27
C SER A 424 49.41 6.09 14.37
N THR A 425 50.59 6.67 14.50
CA THR A 425 50.90 8.09 14.58
C THR A 425 50.72 8.77 13.23
N CYS A 426 49.94 9.86 13.19
CA CYS A 426 50.21 11.03 12.35
C CYS A 426 49.31 12.19 12.79
N ASP A 427 49.97 13.33 13.06
CA ASP A 427 49.38 14.61 13.43
C ASP A 427 48.52 15.19 12.31
N SER A 428 47.36 15.75 12.69
CA SER A 428 46.73 16.85 11.97
C SER A 428 46.07 17.76 13.01
N ASP A 429 46.71 18.92 13.22
CA ASP A 429 46.37 19.97 14.16
C ASP A 429 44.89 20.39 14.10
N PHE A 430 44.14 20.08 15.16
CA PHE A 430 43.02 20.92 15.59
C PHE A 430 43.59 21.88 16.62
N SER A 431 43.52 23.19 16.35
CA SER A 431 43.96 24.22 17.28
C SER A 431 43.13 24.12 18.57
N GLN A 432 43.74 23.57 19.63
CA GLN A 432 43.20 23.50 20.99
C GLN A 432 42.52 24.80 21.48
N PRO A 433 42.99 26.01 21.13
CA PRO A 433 42.32 27.26 21.52
C PRO A 433 40.88 27.39 21.02
N ALA A 434 40.58 26.91 19.80
CA ALA A 434 39.25 27.04 19.21
C ALA A 434 38.22 26.11 19.88
N LEU A 435 38.67 24.97 20.41
CA LEU A 435 37.80 24.06 21.16
C LEU A 435 37.48 24.59 22.56
N GLU A 436 38.46 25.21 23.22
CA GLU A 436 38.25 25.86 24.52
C GLU A 436 37.31 27.06 24.41
N GLU A 437 37.45 27.87 23.36
CA GLU A 437 36.58 29.03 23.11
C GLU A 437 35.11 28.59 22.91
N VAL A 438 34.87 27.54 22.12
CA VAL A 438 33.51 26.99 21.91
C VAL A 438 32.94 26.38 23.19
N LEU A 439 33.76 25.72 24.03
CA LEU A 439 33.31 25.17 25.30
C LEU A 439 32.94 26.27 26.31
N GLU A 440 33.65 27.38 26.28
CA GLU A 440 33.38 28.53 27.14
C GLU A 440 32.11 29.26 26.69
N GLU A 441 31.89 29.39 25.37
CA GLU A 441 30.64 29.94 24.82
C GLU A 441 29.43 29.06 25.16
N ILE A 442 29.56 27.73 25.07
CA ILE A 442 28.50 26.79 25.50
C ILE A 442 28.20 26.95 27.00
N ARG A 443 29.22 27.19 27.82
CA ARG A 443 29.02 27.41 29.27
C ARG A 443 28.29 28.72 29.54
N ALA A 444 28.69 29.80 28.87
CA ALA A 444 28.04 31.11 28.99
C ALA A 444 26.56 31.08 28.54
N LEU A 445 26.27 30.37 27.44
CA LEU A 445 24.90 30.20 26.96
C LEU A 445 24.04 29.39 27.94
N LYS A 446 24.59 28.34 28.56
CA LYS A 446 23.88 27.58 29.60
C LYS A 446 23.54 28.43 30.82
N GLU A 447 24.47 29.24 31.30
CA GLU A 447 24.21 30.16 32.42
C GLU A 447 23.15 31.19 32.07
N THR A 448 23.15 31.71 30.84
CA THR A 448 22.15 32.66 30.36
C THR A 448 20.75 32.04 30.30
N VAL A 449 20.63 30.80 29.79
CA VAL A 449 19.35 30.08 29.77
C VAL A 449 18.83 29.85 31.19
N GLN A 450 19.69 29.43 32.11
CA GLN A 450 19.31 29.18 33.50
C GLN A 450 18.85 30.47 34.22
N ALA A 451 19.49 31.60 33.92
CA ALA A 451 19.07 32.91 34.42
C ALA A 451 17.72 33.35 33.84
N GLN A 452 17.46 33.06 32.56
CA GLN A 452 16.18 33.35 31.91
C GLN A 452 15.05 32.47 32.46
N GLU A 453 15.29 31.18 32.68
CA GLU A 453 14.31 30.27 33.32
C GLU A 453 13.92 30.77 34.71
N LYS A 454 14.89 31.20 35.52
CA LYS A 454 14.62 31.77 36.84
C LYS A 454 13.78 33.03 36.75
N ARG A 455 14.07 33.91 35.78
CA ARG A 455 13.30 35.14 35.55
C ARG A 455 11.87 34.83 35.07
N ILE A 456 11.69 33.82 34.23
CA ILE A 456 10.36 33.37 33.79
C ILE A 456 9.57 32.87 35.00
N SER A 457 10.16 32.02 35.84
CA SER A 457 9.52 31.53 37.07
C SER A 457 9.13 32.66 38.03
N ASP A 458 9.99 33.67 38.21
CA ASP A 458 9.67 34.85 39.04
C ASP A 458 8.52 35.68 38.46
N LEU A 459 8.41 35.78 37.12
CA LEU A 459 7.32 36.47 36.44
C LEU A 459 6.01 35.68 36.53
N GLU A 460 6.05 34.36 36.41
CA GLU A 460 4.91 33.47 36.61
C GLU A 460 4.38 33.56 38.05
N ASN A 461 5.27 33.57 39.04
CA ASN A 461 4.90 33.77 40.44
C ASN A 461 4.25 35.14 40.69
N LYS A 462 4.75 36.21 40.04
CA LYS A 462 4.10 37.53 40.08
C LYS A 462 2.75 37.53 39.40
N LEU A 463 2.61 36.85 38.25
CA LEU A 463 1.34 36.72 37.53
C LEU A 463 0.28 36.03 38.42
N CYS A 464 0.67 34.96 39.13
CA CYS A 464 -0.19 34.27 40.09
C CYS A 464 -0.66 35.16 41.26
N GLN A 465 0.16 36.13 41.70
CA GLN A 465 -0.24 37.08 42.73
C GLN A 465 -1.28 38.11 42.23
N PHE A 466 -1.27 38.44 40.93
CA PHE A 466 -2.29 39.33 40.35
C PHE A 466 -3.62 38.61 40.08
N THR A 467 -3.59 37.30 39.79
CA THR A 467 -4.81 36.50 39.57
C THR A 467 -5.55 36.12 40.84
N ASN A 468 -4.88 36.14 42.01
CA ASN A 468 -5.49 35.82 43.31
C ASN A 468 -5.94 37.06 44.10
N GLY A 469 -5.89 38.25 43.49
CA GLY A 469 -6.24 39.54 44.11
C GLY A 469 -7.56 40.16 43.61
N THR A 470 -8.40 39.42 42.90
CA THR A 470 -9.75 39.83 42.52
C THR A 470 -10.78 38.99 43.27
N ASP A 471 -11.05 39.38 44.51
CA ASP A 471 -12.36 39.23 45.15
C ASP A 471 -13.12 40.56 45.01
#